data_AF-C1F1J8-F1
#
_entry.id   AF-C1F1J8-F1
#
_cell.length_a   1.000
_cell.length_b   1.000
_cell.length_c   1.000
_cell.angle_alpha   90.00
_cell.angle_beta   90.00
_cell.angle_gamma   90.00
#
_symmetry.space_group_name_H-M   'P 1'
#
loop_
_entity.id
_entity.type
_entity.pdbx_description
1 polymer ?
#
loop_
_entity_poly.entity_id
_entity_poly.type
_entity_poly.pdbx_seq_one_letter_code
_entity_poly.pdbx_strand_id
1 'polypeptide(L)'
;MAANPAQTPPPPPRKVWVAGPWSQWSQYVSPGEQAPVLTRREKANFWLHQEFRPLAALPALISGFYGVGTNADPKYGTNAEAFGKRLGAAAIREASMRFFVASAMPLVTGEDPRYYRAATGSIWHRGLHAAGATFVTHTDEGRRTVNTSDLLGHALACALLPAYYPARSANGRVVAESWVTSIGGDMLNNLFMEFWPSVRHRMHVRHERKEMEREQK
;
A
#
# COMPACT_ATOMS: atom_id res chain seq x y z
N MET A 1 -37.05 -48.95 3.44
CA MET A 1 -35.73 -48.36 3.69
C MET A 1 -35.60 -47.14 2.79
N ALA A 2 -35.77 -45.93 3.34
CA ALA A 2 -35.67 -44.70 2.57
C ALA A 2 -34.20 -44.38 2.26
N ALA A 3 -33.90 -44.10 1.00
CA ALA A 3 -32.56 -43.73 0.53
C ALA A 3 -32.12 -42.40 1.17
N ASN A 4 -30.91 -42.39 1.71
CA ASN A 4 -30.25 -41.23 2.29
C ASN A 4 -29.98 -40.20 1.17
N PRO A 5 -30.47 -38.95 1.25
CA PRO A 5 -30.21 -37.96 0.21
C PRO A 5 -28.72 -37.65 0.17
N ALA A 6 -28.12 -37.83 -1.01
CA ALA A 6 -26.71 -37.58 -1.26
C ALA A 6 -26.31 -36.20 -0.73
N GLN A 7 -25.45 -36.18 0.30
CA GLN A 7 -24.77 -34.99 0.75
C GLN A 7 -23.96 -34.46 -0.43
N THR A 8 -24.31 -33.28 -0.92
CA THR A 8 -23.51 -32.60 -1.92
C THR A 8 -22.11 -32.41 -1.37
N PRO A 9 -21.05 -32.76 -2.13
CA PRO A 9 -19.69 -32.55 -1.67
C PRO A 9 -19.51 -31.07 -1.33
N PRO A 10 -18.76 -30.74 -0.27
CA PRO A 10 -18.50 -29.35 0.09
C PRO A 10 -17.92 -28.61 -1.13
N PRO A 11 -18.31 -27.35 -1.36
CA PRO A 11 -17.77 -26.59 -2.46
C PRO A 11 -16.24 -26.61 -2.39
N PRO A 12 -15.54 -26.74 -3.53
CA PRO A 12 -14.09 -26.79 -3.52
C PRO A 12 -13.55 -25.54 -2.81
N PRO A 13 -12.47 -25.67 -2.01
CA PRO A 13 -11.87 -24.52 -1.36
C PRO A 13 -11.59 -23.46 -2.42
N ARG A 14 -12.03 -22.22 -2.18
CA ARG A 14 -11.74 -21.11 -3.10
C ARG A 14 -10.23 -21.08 -3.30
N LYS A 15 -9.77 -21.31 -4.53
CA LYS A 15 -8.34 -21.24 -4.89
C LYS A 15 -7.79 -19.91 -4.39
N VAL A 16 -6.99 -19.94 -3.33
CA VAL A 16 -6.25 -18.80 -2.83
C VAL A 16 -5.13 -18.57 -3.83
N TRP A 17 -5.22 -17.45 -4.56
CA TRP A 17 -4.15 -17.06 -5.47
C TRP A 17 -2.97 -16.54 -4.67
N VAL A 18 -1.93 -17.35 -4.59
CA VAL A 18 -0.58 -16.98 -4.17
C VAL A 18 0.12 -16.37 -5.38
N ALA A 19 0.52 -15.11 -5.28
CA ALA A 19 1.09 -14.37 -6.40
C ALA A 19 2.59 -14.70 -6.60
N GLY A 20 2.90 -15.72 -7.41
CA GLY A 20 4.27 -16.02 -7.87
C GLY A 20 5.30 -16.29 -6.76
N PRO A 21 6.58 -16.57 -7.09
CA PRO A 21 7.59 -16.81 -6.07
C PRO A 21 7.82 -15.55 -5.24
N TRP A 22 7.72 -15.72 -3.93
CA TRP A 22 7.95 -14.71 -2.91
C TRP A 22 9.33 -14.07 -3.09
N SER A 23 9.34 -12.74 -3.17
CA SER A 23 10.54 -11.95 -2.96
C SER A 23 10.44 -11.33 -1.58
N GLN A 24 11.54 -11.29 -0.82
CA GLN A 24 11.63 -10.56 0.45
C GLN A 24 11.25 -9.07 0.31
N TRP A 25 11.26 -8.55 -0.93
CA TRP A 25 10.86 -7.19 -1.32
C TRP A 25 9.35 -7.04 -1.62
N SER A 26 8.55 -8.07 -1.36
CA SER A 26 7.09 -7.97 -1.47
C SER A 26 6.57 -6.97 -0.43
N GLN A 27 5.65 -6.11 -0.85
CA GLN A 27 4.99 -5.13 0.03
C GLN A 27 3.84 -5.75 0.83
N TYR A 28 3.42 -6.97 0.47
CA TYR A 28 2.34 -7.66 1.16
C TYR A 28 2.68 -9.12 1.37
N VAL A 29 2.03 -9.73 2.36
CA VAL A 29 2.08 -11.16 2.73
C VAL A 29 0.70 -11.75 2.50
N SER A 30 0.58 -12.85 1.76
CA SER A 30 -0.68 -13.54 1.52
C SER A 30 -0.95 -14.56 2.65
N PRO A 31 -2.23 -14.94 2.88
CA PRO A 31 -2.55 -15.94 3.88
C PRO A 31 -1.89 -17.28 3.57
N GLY A 32 -1.37 -17.93 4.62
CA GLY A 32 -0.73 -19.24 4.51
C GLY A 32 0.77 -19.19 4.20
N GLU A 33 1.34 -18.01 3.96
CA GLU A 33 2.78 -17.85 3.85
C GLU A 33 3.40 -17.36 5.15
N GLN A 34 4.62 -17.84 5.40
CA GLN A 34 5.49 -17.27 6.41
C GLN A 34 6.43 -16.30 5.73
N ALA A 35 6.20 -15.01 5.94
CA ALA A 35 7.11 -14.00 5.44
C ALA A 35 8.46 -14.14 6.16
N PRO A 36 9.59 -14.22 5.44
CA PRO A 36 10.90 -14.27 6.08
C PRO A 36 11.09 -12.98 6.89
N VAL A 37 11.63 -13.12 8.10
CA VAL A 37 11.98 -11.98 8.95
C VAL A 37 13.06 -11.17 8.23
N LEU A 38 12.81 -9.88 8.02
CA LEU A 38 13.76 -9.00 7.37
C LEU A 38 14.94 -8.76 8.32
N THR A 39 16.16 -9.00 7.85
CA THR A 39 17.35 -8.56 8.60
C THR A 39 17.36 -7.04 8.75
N ARG A 40 18.09 -6.51 9.74
CA ARG A 40 18.23 -5.06 9.92
C ARG A 40 18.68 -4.34 8.63
N ARG A 41 19.57 -4.97 7.85
CA ARG A 41 20.04 -4.41 6.57
C ARG A 41 18.95 -4.44 5.50
N GLU A 42 18.19 -5.51 5.38
CA GLU A 42 17.10 -5.59 4.40
C GLU A 42 15.99 -4.60 4.74
N LYS A 43 15.62 -4.51 6.02
CA LYS A 43 14.66 -3.53 6.51
C LYS A 43 15.12 -2.09 6.26
N ALA A 44 16.40 -1.79 6.49
CA ALA A 44 16.98 -0.47 6.18
C ALA A 44 16.93 -0.11 4.70
N ASN A 45 16.99 -1.10 3.80
CA ASN A 45 16.94 -0.89 2.35
C ASN A 45 15.54 -1.08 1.75
N PHE A 46 14.56 -1.51 2.55
CA PHE A 46 13.24 -1.87 2.06
C PHE A 46 12.54 -0.70 1.36
N TRP A 47 12.71 0.53 1.86
CA TRP A 47 12.17 1.73 1.22
C TRP A 47 12.67 1.94 -0.22
N LEU A 48 13.94 1.62 -0.53
CA LEU A 48 14.50 1.73 -1.89
C LEU A 48 13.78 0.78 -2.84
N HIS A 49 13.46 -0.43 -2.37
CA HIS A 49 12.68 -1.39 -3.15
C HIS A 49 11.24 -0.94 -3.35
N GLN A 50 10.69 -0.07 -2.50
CA GLN A 50 9.40 0.55 -2.76
C GLN A 50 9.50 1.73 -3.72
N GLU A 51 10.55 2.53 -3.59
CA GLU A 51 10.78 3.74 -4.38
C GLU A 51 10.97 3.44 -5.87
N PHE A 52 11.72 2.39 -6.19
CA PHE A 52 12.07 2.06 -7.58
C PHE A 52 11.13 1.04 -8.23
N ARG A 53 9.91 0.89 -7.73
CA ARG A 53 8.93 -0.04 -8.32
C ARG A 53 8.22 0.55 -9.52
N PRO A 54 7.80 -0.31 -10.47
CA PRO A 54 6.80 0.09 -11.46
C PRO A 54 5.56 0.63 -10.73
N LEU A 55 5.13 1.84 -11.10
CA LEU A 55 4.03 2.61 -10.51
C LEU A 55 4.32 3.33 -9.18
N ALA A 56 5.55 3.34 -8.66
CA ALA A 56 5.89 4.07 -7.43
C ALA A 56 5.66 5.60 -7.53
N ALA A 57 5.80 6.17 -8.73
CA ALA A 57 5.54 7.58 -8.97
C ALA A 57 4.05 7.93 -9.13
N LEU A 58 3.17 6.93 -9.29
CA LEU A 58 1.76 7.17 -9.64
C LEU A 58 1.00 7.98 -8.57
N PRO A 59 1.14 7.73 -7.25
CA PRO A 59 0.50 8.56 -6.23
C PRO A 59 0.92 10.03 -6.29
N ALA A 60 2.22 10.30 -6.51
CA ALA A 60 2.74 11.66 -6.64
C ALA A 60 2.16 12.37 -7.88
N LEU A 61 2.03 11.67 -9.00
CA LEU A 61 1.40 12.19 -10.21
C LEU A 61 -0.07 12.56 -9.97
N ILE A 62 -0.85 11.65 -9.39
CA ILE A 62 -2.28 11.89 -9.08
C ILE A 62 -2.43 13.08 -8.12
N SER A 63 -1.62 13.12 -7.06
CA SER A 63 -1.62 14.23 -6.09
C SER A 63 -1.28 15.57 -6.74
N GLY A 64 -0.27 15.61 -7.62
CA GLY A 64 0.12 16.81 -8.35
C GLY A 64 -1.00 17.35 -9.24
N PHE A 65 -1.66 16.48 -10.00
CA PHE A 65 -2.80 16.86 -10.85
C PHE A 65 -3.98 17.38 -10.02
N TYR A 66 -4.35 16.65 -8.95
CA TYR A 66 -5.42 17.05 -8.06
C TYR A 66 -5.16 18.44 -7.43
N GLY A 67 -3.91 18.68 -6.99
CA GLY A 67 -3.51 19.95 -6.37
C GLY A 67 -3.56 21.14 -7.33
N VAL A 68 -3.26 20.94 -8.62
CA VAL A 68 -3.42 21.99 -9.64
C VAL A 68 -4.90 22.36 -9.84
N GLY A 69 -5.79 21.35 -9.90
CA GLY A 69 -7.22 21.57 -10.12
C GLY A 69 -7.95 22.21 -8.94
N THR A 70 -7.47 21.99 -7.71
CA THR A 70 -8.15 22.41 -6.47
C THR A 70 -7.43 23.52 -5.71
N ASN A 71 -6.24 23.91 -6.16
CA ASN A 71 -5.33 24.78 -5.42
C ASN A 71 -5.07 24.28 -3.97
N ALA A 72 -5.00 22.95 -3.79
CA ALA A 72 -4.66 22.34 -2.51
C ALA A 72 -3.21 22.66 -2.11
N ASP A 73 -2.91 22.49 -0.82
CA ASP A 73 -1.54 22.59 -0.31
C ASP A 73 -0.64 21.52 -0.97
N PRO A 74 0.63 21.85 -1.26
CA PRO A 74 1.27 23.15 -1.09
C PRO A 74 0.79 24.23 -2.09
N LYS A 75 0.67 25.48 -1.63
CA LYS A 75 0.17 26.65 -2.38
C LYS A 75 1.19 27.19 -3.40
N TYR A 76 1.50 26.40 -4.43
CA TYR A 76 2.39 26.80 -5.52
C TYR A 76 1.70 27.58 -6.65
N GLY A 77 0.36 27.64 -6.69
CA GLY A 77 -0.43 28.24 -7.79
C GLY A 77 -1.15 27.19 -8.62
N THR A 78 -1.60 27.50 -9.83
CA THR A 78 -2.37 26.56 -10.69
C THR A 78 -1.83 26.45 -12.12
N ASN A 79 -0.66 27.03 -12.38
CA ASN A 79 -0.01 27.01 -13.70
C ASN A 79 0.90 25.78 -13.87
N ALA A 80 1.49 25.62 -15.07
CA ALA A 80 2.41 24.52 -15.38
C ALA A 80 3.67 24.52 -14.49
N GLU A 81 4.17 25.70 -14.11
CA GLU A 81 5.27 25.82 -13.16
C GLU A 81 4.89 25.28 -11.77
N ALA A 82 3.69 25.60 -11.30
CA ALA A 82 3.14 25.08 -10.05
C ALA A 82 2.98 23.55 -10.08
N PHE A 83 2.64 22.98 -11.24
CA PHE A 83 2.62 21.52 -11.40
C PHE A 83 4.01 20.92 -11.17
N GLY A 84 5.07 21.47 -11.78
CA GLY A 84 6.44 21.00 -11.58
C GLY A 84 6.88 21.08 -10.11
N LYS A 85 6.60 22.20 -9.43
CA LYS A 85 6.90 22.37 -7.99
C LYS A 85 6.11 21.39 -7.12
N ARG A 86 4.82 21.16 -7.43
CA ARG A 86 4.01 20.14 -6.73
C ARG A 86 4.53 18.75 -6.94
N LEU A 87 4.94 18.40 -8.16
CA LEU A 87 5.48 17.09 -8.47
C LEU A 87 6.78 16.83 -7.69
N GLY A 88 7.70 17.79 -7.65
CA GLY A 88 8.92 17.69 -6.85
C GLY A 88 8.62 17.57 -5.35
N ALA A 89 7.72 18.39 -4.83
CA ALA A 89 7.31 18.32 -3.43
C ALA A 89 6.63 16.98 -3.08
N ALA A 90 5.81 16.45 -3.98
CA ALA A 90 5.17 15.15 -3.83
C ALA A 90 6.20 14.00 -3.87
N ALA A 91 7.20 14.06 -4.75
CA ALA A 91 8.27 13.08 -4.81
C ALA A 91 9.08 13.04 -3.50
N ILE A 92 9.48 14.21 -2.97
CA ILE A 92 10.19 14.30 -1.67
C ILE A 92 9.30 13.74 -0.54
N ARG A 93 8.01 14.07 -0.54
CA ARG A 93 7.06 13.56 0.46
C ARG A 93 6.94 12.04 0.41
N GLU A 94 6.75 11.46 -0.77
CA GLU A 94 6.62 10.00 -0.95
C GLU A 94 7.90 9.27 -0.56
N ALA A 95 9.06 9.78 -0.96
CA ALA A 95 10.35 9.20 -0.58
C ALA A 95 10.56 9.26 0.94
N SER A 96 10.23 10.39 1.57
CA SER A 96 10.29 10.54 3.04
C SER A 96 9.34 9.58 3.75
N MET A 97 8.10 9.46 3.27
CA MET A 97 7.11 8.52 3.83
C MET A 97 7.61 7.08 3.72
N ARG A 98 8.06 6.64 2.54
CA ARG A 98 8.61 5.29 2.37
C ARG A 98 9.82 5.05 3.27
N PHE A 99 10.73 6.02 3.38
CA PHE A 99 11.87 5.90 4.26
C PHE A 99 11.46 5.70 5.73
N PHE A 100 10.58 6.54 6.26
CA PHE A 100 10.17 6.45 7.66
C PHE A 100 9.29 5.24 7.93
N VAL A 101 8.25 5.02 7.12
CA VAL A 101 7.25 3.96 7.31
C VAL A 101 7.80 2.58 6.97
N ALA A 102 8.61 2.46 5.91
CA ALA A 102 9.04 1.16 5.41
C ALA A 102 10.41 0.72 5.93
N SER A 103 11.20 1.63 6.52
CA SER A 103 12.55 1.34 6.99
C SER A 103 12.87 1.88 8.38
N ALA A 104 12.88 3.20 8.57
CA ALA A 104 13.40 3.79 9.80
C ALA A 104 12.56 3.41 11.04
N MET A 105 11.24 3.59 10.98
CA MET A 105 10.37 3.27 12.10
C MET A 105 10.24 1.76 12.35
N PRO A 106 10.06 0.90 11.33
CA PRO A 106 10.11 -0.55 11.51
C PRO A 106 11.40 -1.06 12.19
N LEU A 107 12.54 -0.42 11.94
CA LEU A 107 13.80 -0.74 12.61
C LEU A 107 13.80 -0.38 14.10
N VAL A 108 13.12 0.71 14.45
CA VAL A 108 13.01 1.21 15.82
C VAL A 108 11.98 0.41 16.62
N THR A 109 10.82 0.13 16.03
CA THR A 109 9.69 -0.52 16.70
C THR A 109 9.75 -2.05 16.66
N GLY A 110 10.58 -2.64 15.80
CA GLY A 110 10.60 -4.10 15.58
C GLY A 110 9.34 -4.60 14.87
N GLU A 111 8.69 -3.74 14.10
CA GLU A 111 7.50 -4.04 13.31
C GLU A 111 7.87 -4.46 11.89
N ASP A 112 7.00 -5.26 11.27
CA ASP A 112 7.11 -5.63 9.87
C ASP A 112 6.46 -4.54 9.00
N PRO A 113 7.17 -3.96 8.03
CA PRO A 113 6.63 -2.90 7.16
C PRO A 113 5.65 -3.40 6.09
N ARG A 114 5.36 -4.71 6.02
CA ARG A 114 4.54 -5.31 4.96
C ARG A 114 3.07 -5.41 5.36
N TYR A 115 2.20 -5.26 4.37
CA TYR A 115 0.75 -5.44 4.54
C TYR A 115 0.36 -6.92 4.57
N TYR A 116 -0.30 -7.38 5.64
CA TYR A 116 -0.79 -8.76 5.76
C TYR A 116 -2.20 -8.89 5.20
N ARG A 117 -2.32 -9.53 4.03
CA ARG A 117 -3.58 -9.66 3.29
C ARG A 117 -4.54 -10.61 3.98
N ALA A 118 -5.83 -10.30 3.87
CA ALA A 118 -6.89 -11.26 4.19
C ALA A 118 -7.08 -12.28 3.06
N ALA A 119 -7.01 -11.82 1.80
CA ALA A 119 -7.20 -12.52 0.52
C ALA A 119 -8.51 -13.34 0.32
N THR A 120 -9.17 -13.75 1.39
CA THR A 120 -10.38 -14.57 1.43
C THR A 120 -11.50 -13.82 2.15
N GLY A 121 -12.73 -14.34 2.05
CA GLY A 121 -13.93 -13.69 2.59
C GLY A 121 -14.65 -12.79 1.60
N SER A 122 -15.61 -12.01 2.10
CA SER A 122 -16.40 -11.06 1.32
C SER A 122 -15.59 -9.80 0.97
N ILE A 123 -16.01 -9.05 -0.06
CA ILE A 123 -15.36 -7.78 -0.45
C ILE A 123 -15.37 -6.80 0.73
N TRP A 124 -16.48 -6.71 1.45
CA TRP A 124 -16.61 -5.84 2.62
C TRP A 124 -15.66 -6.22 3.76
N HIS A 125 -15.57 -7.51 4.09
CA HIS A 125 -14.65 -7.98 5.13
C HIS A 125 -13.20 -7.64 4.78
N ARG A 126 -12.79 -7.93 3.54
CA ARG A 126 -11.44 -7.63 3.05
C ARG A 126 -11.15 -6.14 3.02
N GLY A 127 -12.15 -5.33 2.66
CA GLY A 127 -12.04 -3.87 2.66
C GLY A 127 -11.83 -3.30 4.06
N LEU A 128 -12.63 -3.75 5.04
CA LEU A 128 -12.48 -3.34 6.44
C LEU A 128 -11.15 -3.83 7.04
N HIS A 129 -10.73 -5.05 6.71
CA HIS A 129 -9.42 -5.58 7.12
C HIS A 129 -8.28 -4.70 6.58
N ALA A 130 -8.30 -4.39 5.28
CA ALA A 130 -7.27 -3.56 4.65
C ALA A 130 -7.21 -2.16 5.25
N ALA A 131 -8.37 -1.53 5.45
CA ALA A 131 -8.47 -0.23 6.12
C ALA A 131 -7.92 -0.29 7.56
N GLY A 132 -8.27 -1.34 8.31
CA GLY A 132 -7.83 -1.54 9.70
C GLY A 132 -6.35 -1.86 9.86
N ALA A 133 -5.69 -2.41 8.84
CA ALA A 133 -4.26 -2.72 8.87
C ALA A 133 -3.37 -1.47 9.03
N THR A 134 -3.88 -0.30 8.62
CA THR A 134 -3.26 1.01 8.89
C THR A 134 -3.00 1.23 10.38
N PHE A 135 -3.87 0.70 11.25
CA PHE A 135 -3.77 0.85 12.71
C PHE A 135 -3.18 -0.38 13.39
N VAL A 136 -3.10 -1.52 12.69
CA VAL A 136 -2.73 -2.79 13.29
C VAL A 136 -1.81 -3.57 12.35
N THR A 137 -0.60 -3.84 12.82
CA THR A 137 0.44 -4.57 12.08
C THR A 137 0.93 -5.80 12.84
N HIS A 138 1.96 -6.45 12.32
CA HIS A 138 2.69 -7.52 12.98
C HIS A 138 4.10 -7.06 13.35
N THR A 139 4.60 -7.59 14.46
CA THR A 139 6.02 -7.54 14.83
C THR A 139 6.83 -8.50 13.96
N ASP A 140 8.15 -8.36 13.98
CA ASP A 140 9.07 -9.31 13.34
C ASP A 140 8.89 -10.76 13.82
N GLU A 141 8.35 -10.94 15.03
CA GLU A 141 8.03 -12.23 15.64
C GLU A 141 6.62 -12.74 15.28
N GLY A 142 5.88 -12.01 14.43
CA GLY A 142 4.53 -12.36 13.99
C GLY A 142 3.41 -12.06 14.99
N ARG A 143 3.70 -11.40 16.13
CA ARG A 143 2.64 -10.93 17.05
C ARG A 143 1.94 -9.71 16.49
N ARG A 144 0.61 -9.66 16.63
CA ARG A 144 -0.21 -8.49 16.26
C ARG A 144 0.01 -7.34 17.26
N THR A 145 0.23 -6.13 16.76
CA THR A 145 0.48 -4.92 17.56
C THR A 145 -0.17 -3.70 16.90
N VAL A 146 -0.32 -2.61 17.67
CA VAL A 146 -0.69 -1.30 17.10
C VAL A 146 0.39 -0.90 16.11
N ASN A 147 0.02 -0.46 14.91
CA ASN A 147 0.94 -0.07 13.85
C ASN A 147 1.62 1.27 14.17
N THR A 148 2.57 1.22 15.09
CA THR A 148 3.22 2.42 15.61
C THR A 148 4.20 2.97 14.58
N SER A 149 4.84 2.09 13.81
CA SER A 149 5.78 2.47 12.76
C SER A 149 5.14 3.28 11.66
N ASP A 150 3.94 2.89 11.24
CA ASP A 150 3.24 3.58 10.16
C ASP A 150 2.73 4.93 10.63
N LEU A 151 2.02 4.97 11.77
CA LEU A 151 1.43 6.20 12.30
C LEU A 151 2.49 7.26 12.62
N LEU A 152 3.57 6.87 13.30
CA LEU A 152 4.68 7.78 13.60
C LEU A 152 5.55 8.07 12.38
N GLY A 153 5.72 7.10 11.48
CA GLY A 153 6.50 7.29 10.26
C GLY A 153 5.86 8.34 9.35
N HIS A 154 4.54 8.28 9.20
CA HIS A 154 3.76 9.32 8.53
C HIS A 154 3.89 10.67 9.23
N ALA A 155 3.80 10.71 10.56
CA ALA A 155 3.95 11.96 11.31
C ALA A 155 5.33 12.61 11.10
N LEU A 156 6.41 11.81 11.15
CA LEU A 156 7.77 12.28 10.93
C LEU A 156 7.99 12.78 9.50
N ALA A 157 7.47 12.05 8.50
CA ALA A 157 7.52 12.50 7.11
C ALA A 157 6.77 13.83 6.91
N CYS A 158 5.59 13.99 7.52
CA CYS A 158 4.83 15.23 7.46
C CYS A 158 5.49 16.38 8.22
N ALA A 159 6.24 16.11 9.30
CA ALA A 159 7.00 17.12 10.01
C ALA A 159 8.09 17.79 9.15
N LEU A 160 8.53 17.13 8.06
CA LEU A 160 9.51 17.69 7.12
C LEU A 160 8.89 18.68 6.12
N LEU A 161 7.56 18.70 5.95
CA LEU A 161 6.90 19.53 4.92
C LEU A 161 7.32 21.01 4.96
N PRO A 162 7.41 21.68 6.12
CA PRO A 162 7.82 23.08 6.19
C PRO A 162 9.21 23.37 5.61
N ALA A 163 10.11 22.37 5.52
CA ALA A 163 11.46 22.55 4.98
C ALA A 163 11.48 22.73 3.45
N TYR A 164 10.44 22.27 2.74
CA TYR A 164 10.39 22.31 1.28
C TYR A 164 9.03 22.76 0.72
N TYR A 165 8.11 23.20 1.56
CA TYR A 165 6.84 23.82 1.18
C TYR A 165 6.98 25.36 1.12
N PRO A 166 6.14 26.06 0.35
CA PRO A 166 6.17 27.52 0.33
C PRO A 166 5.72 28.06 1.69
N ALA A 167 6.17 29.26 2.06
CA ALA A 167 5.90 29.86 3.39
C ALA A 167 4.42 29.84 3.80
N ARG A 168 3.49 30.00 2.85
CA ARG A 168 2.03 29.95 3.09
C ARG A 168 1.54 28.56 3.54
N SER A 169 2.28 27.50 3.21
CA SER A 169 1.98 26.11 3.53
C SER A 169 2.96 25.49 4.54
N ALA A 170 3.96 26.24 4.98
CA ALA A 170 4.98 25.80 5.93
C ALA A 170 4.53 26.07 7.38
N ASN A 171 3.44 25.41 7.80
CA ASN A 171 2.86 25.62 9.12
C ASN A 171 2.29 24.32 9.72
N GLY A 172 2.11 24.31 11.04
CA GLY A 172 1.66 23.13 11.79
C GLY A 172 0.28 22.62 11.39
N ARG A 173 -0.61 23.50 10.90
CA ARG A 173 -1.93 23.08 10.41
C ARG A 173 -1.80 22.20 9.16
N VAL A 174 -1.00 22.63 8.18
CA VAL A 174 -0.74 21.82 6.98
C VAL A 174 -0.05 20.52 7.32
N VAL A 175 0.86 20.51 8.29
CA VAL A 175 1.48 19.27 8.80
C VAL A 175 0.44 18.30 9.36
N ALA A 176 -0.45 18.78 10.22
CA ALA A 176 -1.51 17.96 10.82
C ALA A 176 -2.52 17.44 9.78
N GLU A 177 -2.98 18.32 8.87
CA GLU A 177 -3.88 17.92 7.77
C GLU A 177 -3.21 16.90 6.82
N SER A 178 -1.92 17.08 6.53
CA SER A 178 -1.15 16.15 5.70
C SER A 178 -0.97 14.79 6.40
N TRP A 179 -0.76 14.78 7.71
CA TRP A 179 -0.67 13.54 8.48
C TRP A 179 -1.99 12.77 8.45
N VAL A 180 -3.12 13.42 8.73
CA VAL A 180 -4.45 12.77 8.66
C VAL A 180 -4.77 12.25 7.26
N THR A 181 -4.48 13.04 6.23
CA THR A 181 -4.72 12.60 4.84
C THR A 181 -3.77 11.47 4.42
N SER A 182 -2.56 11.42 4.97
CA SER A 182 -1.62 10.32 4.70
C SER A 182 -2.09 8.99 5.29
N ILE A 183 -2.73 8.99 6.46
CA ILE A 183 -3.38 7.79 7.03
C ILE A 183 -4.48 7.28 6.08
N GLY A 184 -5.31 8.18 5.55
CA GLY A 184 -6.30 7.82 4.52
C GLY A 184 -5.65 7.29 3.23
N GLY A 185 -4.51 7.85 2.84
CA GLY A 185 -3.68 7.36 1.75
C GLY A 185 -3.18 5.93 1.97
N ASP A 186 -2.72 5.61 3.18
CA ASP A 186 -2.29 4.26 3.54
C ASP A 186 -3.45 3.26 3.50
N MET A 187 -4.63 3.63 4.01
CA MET A 187 -5.84 2.79 3.89
C MET A 187 -6.16 2.44 2.42
N LEU A 188 -6.04 3.43 1.52
CA LEU A 188 -6.24 3.23 0.08
C LEU A 188 -5.14 2.34 -0.53
N ASN A 189 -3.89 2.51 -0.07
CA ASN A 189 -2.77 1.68 -0.49
C ASN A 189 -2.96 0.22 -0.04
N ASN A 190 -3.37 -0.02 1.20
CA ASN A 190 -3.69 -1.35 1.72
C ASN A 190 -4.86 -1.99 0.94
N LEU A 191 -5.89 -1.21 0.60
CA LEU A 191 -6.96 -1.69 -0.30
C LEU A 191 -6.41 -2.09 -1.67
N PHE A 192 -5.52 -1.28 -2.24
CA PHE A 192 -4.88 -1.62 -3.50
C PHE A 192 -4.08 -2.92 -3.38
N MET A 193 -3.28 -3.11 -2.33
CA MET A 193 -2.53 -4.35 -2.09
C MET A 193 -3.45 -5.56 -1.83
N GLU A 194 -4.59 -5.35 -1.19
CA GLU A 194 -5.59 -6.39 -0.94
C GLU A 194 -6.19 -6.91 -2.25
N PHE A 195 -6.61 -6.01 -3.16
CA PHE A 195 -7.43 -6.35 -4.33
C PHE A 195 -6.66 -6.44 -5.66
N TRP A 196 -5.58 -5.68 -5.84
CA TRP A 196 -4.82 -5.64 -7.10
C TRP A 196 -4.31 -7.00 -7.57
N PRO A 197 -3.76 -7.89 -6.70
CA PRO A 197 -3.33 -9.21 -7.13
C PRO A 197 -4.47 -10.04 -7.74
N SER A 198 -5.68 -9.93 -7.18
CA SER A 198 -6.87 -10.60 -7.70
C SER A 198 -7.32 -10.03 -9.05
N VAL A 199 -7.22 -8.71 -9.25
CA VAL A 199 -7.56 -8.04 -10.51
C VAL A 199 -6.57 -8.45 -11.60
N ARG A 200 -5.25 -8.36 -11.33
CA ARG A 200 -4.19 -8.76 -12.25
C ARG A 200 -4.34 -10.21 -12.70
N HIS A 201 -4.56 -11.12 -11.75
CA HIS A 201 -4.77 -12.52 -12.06
C HIS A 201 -5.98 -12.73 -13.00
N ARG A 202 -7.11 -12.06 -12.74
CA ARG A 202 -8.30 -12.16 -13.60
C ARG A 202 -8.05 -11.59 -15.00
N MET A 203 -7.24 -10.55 -15.13
CA MET A 203 -6.87 -10.00 -16.43
C MET A 203 -5.99 -10.96 -17.23
N HIS A 204 -4.99 -11.58 -16.59
CA HIS A 204 -4.12 -12.56 -17.26
C HIS A 204 -4.92 -13.78 -17.76
N VAL A 205 -5.75 -14.40 -16.91
CA VAL A 205 -6.59 -15.55 -17.33
C VAL A 205 -7.58 -15.16 -18.45
N ARG A 206 -8.09 -13.93 -18.44
CA ARG A 206 -8.94 -13.43 -19.53
C ARG A 206 -8.17 -13.25 -20.83
N HIS A 207 -6.90 -12.87 -20.76
CA HIS A 207 -6.03 -12.73 -21.94
C HIS A 207 -5.75 -14.10 -22.56
N GLU A 208 -5.27 -15.05 -21.76
CA GLU A 208 -4.99 -16.43 -22.20
C GLU A 208 -6.21 -17.09 -22.84
N ARG A 209 -7.39 -16.92 -22.23
CA ARG A 209 -8.64 -17.44 -22.82
C ARG A 209 -8.93 -16.86 -24.20
N LYS A 210 -8.72 -15.54 -24.39
CA LYS A 210 -8.96 -14.87 -25.67
C LYS A 210 -7.95 -15.30 -26.74
N GLU A 211 -6.71 -15.60 -26.35
CA GLU A 211 -5.70 -16.12 -27.28
C GLU A 211 -6.06 -17.52 -27.75
N MET A 212 -6.47 -18.41 -26.84
CA MET A 212 -6.94 -19.76 -27.21
C MET A 212 -8.18 -19.72 -28.11
N GLU A 213 -9.12 -18.81 -27.88
CA GLU A 213 -10.30 -18.62 -28.74
C GLU A 213 -9.96 -18.07 -30.14
N ARG A 214 -8.82 -17.38 -30.30
CA ARG A 214 -8.34 -16.86 -31.59
C ARG A 214 -7.56 -17.92 -32.38
N GLU A 215 -6.80 -18.77 -31.71
CA GLU A 215 -6.06 -19.88 -32.34
C GLU A 215 -6.99 -21.00 -32.83
N GLN A 216 -8.21 -21.10 -32.29
CA GLN A 216 -9.23 -22.06 -32.71
C GLN A 216 -10.11 -21.59 -33.88
N LYS A 217 -9.90 -20.37 -34.40
CA LYS A 217 -10.63 -19.81 -35.55
C LYS A 217 -9.73 -19.72 -36.78
#